data_AF-A0A3D3FBH8-F1
#
_entry.id   AF-A0A3D3FBH8-F1
#
_cell.length_a   1.000
_cell.length_b   1.000
_cell.length_c   1.000
_cell.angle_alpha   90.00
_cell.angle_beta   90.00
_cell.angle_gamma   90.00
#
_symmetry.space_group_name_H-M   'P 1'
#
loop_
_entity.id
_entity.type
_entity.pdbx_description
1 polymer ?
#
loop_
_entity_poly.entity_id
_entity_poly.type
_entity_poly.pdbx_seq_one_letter_code
_entity_poly.pdbx_strand_id
1 'polypeptide(L)'
;LMILINQGITAALTSLHGSAAAVLGMVVSGMMALDMGGPINKASYLFSTAQLASPGADGMGFRIMAACMIGGMVPPLAIALCTTLFKNRFTPKERQSGIVNYVLGLSFITEGAIPYAASDPLHVLPSMAIGS
;
A
#
# COMPACT_ATOMS: atom_id res chain seq x y z
N LEU A 1 10.61 16.74 39.52
CA LEU A 1 11.69 16.92 38.52
C LEU A 1 12.07 15.60 37.84
N MET A 2 12.58 14.60 38.56
CA MET A 2 12.95 13.28 38.00
C MET A 2 11.83 12.55 37.24
N ILE A 3 10.59 12.62 37.74
CA ILE A 3 9.42 12.02 37.08
C ILE A 3 9.16 12.68 35.70
N LEU A 4 9.26 14.01 35.62
CA LEU A 4 9.04 14.76 34.36
C LEU A 4 10.13 14.44 33.34
N ILE A 5 11.38 14.28 33.78
CA ILE A 5 12.50 13.90 32.91
C ILE A 5 12.28 12.50 32.34
N ASN A 6 11.93 11.52 33.18
CA ASN A 6 11.64 10.16 32.72
C ASN A 6 10.44 10.11 31.77
N GLN A 7 9.37 10.87 32.04
CA GLN A 7 8.23 10.96 31.14
C GLN A 7 8.61 11.56 29.78
N GLY A 8 9.43 12.62 29.77
CA GLY A 8 9.93 13.23 28.53
C GLY A 8 10.79 12.27 27.70
N ILE A 9 11.71 11.54 28.35
CA ILE A 9 12.54 10.53 27.69
C ILE A 9 11.69 9.39 27.14
N THR A 10 10.76 8.84 27.93
CA THR A 10 9.86 7.78 27.46
C THR A 10 9.01 8.24 26.29
N ALA A 11 8.44 9.45 26.34
CA ALA A 11 7.65 10.00 25.23
C ALA A 11 8.48 10.13 23.95
N ALA A 12 9.72 10.62 24.06
CA ALA A 12 10.65 10.71 22.93
C ALA A 12 10.94 9.32 22.35
N LEU A 13 11.25 8.33 23.19
CA LEU A 13 11.54 6.96 22.76
C LEU A 13 10.34 6.25 22.11
N THR A 14 9.12 6.47 22.63
CA THR A 14 7.88 5.94 22.04
C THR A 14 7.60 6.60 20.68
N SER A 15 7.86 7.90 20.54
CA SER A 15 7.69 8.59 19.26
C SER A 15 8.62 8.04 18.17
N LEU A 16 9.86 7.69 18.51
CA LEU A 16 10.81 7.07 17.59
C LEU A 16 10.32 5.70 17.11
N HIS A 17 9.82 4.85 18.02
CA HIS A 17 9.22 3.57 17.65
C HIS A 17 8.01 3.73 16.72
N GLY A 18 7.11 4.69 17.01
CA GLY A 18 5.96 4.97 16.17
C GLY A 18 6.35 5.47 14.77
N SER A 19 7.34 6.35 14.68
CA SER A 19 7.83 6.89 13.41
C SER A 19 8.48 5.83 12.52
N ALA A 20 9.27 4.93 13.09
CA ALA A 20 9.87 3.81 12.37
C ALA A 20 8.81 2.86 11.79
N ALA A 21 7.73 2.61 12.54
CA ALA A 21 6.59 1.82 12.06
C ALA A 21 5.91 2.44 10.84
N ALA A 22 5.70 3.77 10.88
CA ALA A 22 5.06 4.50 9.79
C ALA A 22 5.92 4.48 8.53
N VAL A 23 7.23 4.72 8.66
CA VAL A 23 8.18 4.66 7.53
C VAL A 23 8.22 3.27 6.92
N LEU A 24 8.32 2.23 7.75
CA LEU A 24 8.30 0.85 7.27
C LEU A 24 6.99 0.51 6.55
N GLY A 25 5.86 0.95 7.10
CA GLY A 25 4.54 0.79 6.47
C GLY A 25 4.49 1.39 5.06
N MET A 26 4.93 2.64 4.89
CA MET A 26 4.98 3.32 3.59
C MET A 26 5.90 2.61 2.58
N VAL A 27 7.04 2.09 3.02
CA VAL A 27 7.95 1.34 2.14
C VAL A 27 7.29 0.04 1.68
N VAL A 28 6.67 -0.69 2.61
CA VAL A 28 6.00 -1.98 2.33
C VAL A 28 4.81 -1.79 1.39
N SER A 29 3.95 -0.80 1.65
CA SER A 29 2.79 -0.49 0.82
C SER A 29 3.21 -0.01 -0.58
N GLY A 30 4.19 0.90 -0.66
CA GLY A 30 4.75 1.37 -1.92
C GLY A 30 5.35 0.23 -2.75
N MET A 31 6.14 -0.65 -2.12
CA MET A 31 6.68 -1.84 -2.78
C MET A 31 5.59 -2.75 -3.35
N MET A 32 4.45 -2.86 -2.66
CA MET A 32 3.32 -3.66 -3.13
C MET A 32 2.71 -3.12 -4.44
N ALA A 33 2.77 -1.81 -4.63
CA ALA A 33 2.18 -1.14 -5.79
C ALA A 33 3.14 -0.95 -6.98
N LEU A 34 4.44 -1.25 -6.85
CA LEU A 34 5.42 -0.89 -7.88
C LEU A 34 5.33 -1.71 -9.18
N ASP A 35 5.03 -3.01 -9.07
CA ASP A 35 5.07 -3.92 -10.24
C ASP A 35 3.82 -4.79 -10.40
N MET A 36 2.74 -4.46 -9.67
CA MET A 36 1.39 -5.02 -9.83
C MET A 36 1.34 -6.56 -9.84
N GLY A 37 2.09 -7.21 -8.95
CA GLY A 37 2.18 -8.68 -8.82
C GLY A 37 3.52 -9.28 -9.27
N GLY A 38 4.49 -8.43 -9.58
CA GLY A 38 5.85 -8.82 -9.93
C GLY A 38 6.73 -9.19 -8.71
N PRO A 39 8.06 -9.29 -8.90
CA PRO A 39 9.00 -9.68 -7.87
C PRO A 39 9.02 -8.76 -6.63
N ILE A 40 8.84 -7.45 -6.79
CA ILE A 40 8.89 -6.46 -5.70
C ILE A 40 7.64 -6.60 -4.83
N ASN A 41 6.46 -6.70 -5.45
CA ASN A 41 5.20 -6.98 -4.75
C ASN A 41 5.29 -8.29 -3.96
N LYS A 42 5.75 -9.37 -4.59
CA LYS A 42 5.89 -10.67 -3.92
C LYS A 42 6.90 -10.65 -2.78
N ALA A 43 8.00 -9.90 -2.92
CA ALA A 43 8.97 -9.71 -1.84
C ALA A 43 8.35 -8.95 -0.65
N SER A 44 7.57 -7.90 -0.92
CA SER A 44 6.84 -7.15 0.12
C SER A 44 5.83 -8.04 0.87
N TYR A 45 5.08 -8.85 0.12
CA TYR A 45 4.13 -9.80 0.71
C TYR A 45 4.83 -10.87 1.55
N LEU A 46 5.93 -11.44 1.05
CA LEU A 46 6.71 -12.43 1.79
C LEU A 46 7.31 -11.84 3.08
N PHE A 47 7.87 -10.63 3.01
CA PHE A 47 8.36 -9.92 4.19
C PHE A 47 7.23 -9.71 5.20
N SER A 48 6.08 -9.22 4.75
CA SER A 48 4.93 -8.93 5.62
C SER A 48 4.34 -10.19 6.26
N THR A 49 4.28 -11.29 5.53
CA THR A 49 3.81 -12.59 6.07
C THR A 49 4.78 -13.16 7.09
N ALA A 50 6.10 -12.98 6.91
CA ALA A 50 7.09 -13.36 7.91
C ALA A 50 6.89 -12.61 9.23
N GLN A 51 6.49 -11.32 9.18
CA GLN A 51 6.20 -10.53 10.38
C GLN A 51 4.98 -11.04 11.17
N LEU A 52 4.05 -11.78 10.54
CA LEU A 52 2.93 -12.40 11.25
C LEU A 52 3.36 -13.57 12.15
N ALA A 53 4.48 -14.22 11.84
CA ALA A 53 4.99 -15.33 12.66
C ALA A 53 5.56 -14.85 14.01
N SER A 54 5.94 -13.57 14.10
CA SER A 54 6.47 -12.96 15.32
C SER A 54 6.04 -11.49 15.39
N PRO A 55 4.76 -11.21 15.65
CA PRO A 55 4.17 -9.88 15.45
C PRO A 55 4.59 -8.83 16.49
N GLY A 56 5.36 -9.22 17.52
CA GLY A 56 5.69 -8.36 18.65
C GLY A 56 4.53 -8.19 19.63
N ALA A 57 4.84 -7.88 20.89
CA ALA A 57 3.81 -7.66 21.92
C ALA A 57 2.95 -6.40 21.67
N ASP A 58 3.46 -5.48 20.85
CA ASP A 58 2.84 -4.25 20.40
C ASP A 58 2.01 -4.42 19.10
N GLY A 59 1.99 -5.62 18.52
CA GLY A 59 1.24 -5.92 17.30
C GLY A 59 1.82 -5.29 16.03
N MET A 60 3.10 -4.91 16.03
CA MET A 60 3.77 -4.32 14.88
C MET A 60 3.64 -5.16 13.61
N GLY A 61 3.80 -6.49 13.72
CA GLY A 61 3.70 -7.38 12.56
C GLY A 61 2.32 -7.36 11.89
N PHE A 62 1.25 -7.23 12.67
CA PHE A 62 -0.10 -7.08 12.14
C PHE A 62 -0.29 -5.75 11.39
N ARG A 63 0.31 -4.67 11.90
CA ARG A 63 0.27 -3.35 11.26
C ARG A 63 1.04 -3.32 9.94
N ILE A 64 2.18 -4.01 9.88
CA ILE A 64 2.96 -4.18 8.64
C ILE A 64 2.15 -4.97 7.61
N MET A 65 1.54 -6.08 8.02
CA MET A 65 0.66 -6.85 7.13
C MET A 65 -0.53 -6.01 6.64
N ALA A 66 -1.16 -5.23 7.52
CA ALA A 66 -2.25 -4.34 7.12
C ALA A 66 -1.79 -3.30 6.09
N ALA A 67 -0.61 -2.70 6.26
CA ALA A 67 -0.04 -1.77 5.27
C ALA A 67 0.22 -2.46 3.92
N CYS A 68 0.76 -3.68 3.94
CA CYS A 68 0.95 -4.50 2.74
C CYS A 68 -0.38 -4.77 2.01
N MET A 69 -1.41 -5.18 2.76
CA MET A 69 -2.77 -5.39 2.25
C MET A 69 -3.31 -4.12 1.59
N ILE A 70 -3.22 -2.97 2.25
CA ILE A 70 -3.68 -1.71 1.69
C ILE A 70 -2.92 -1.37 0.40
N GLY A 71 -1.60 -1.52 0.40
CA GLY A 71 -0.76 -1.21 -0.76
C GLY A 71 -1.10 -2.02 -2.02
N GLY A 72 -1.60 -3.25 -1.89
CA GLY A 72 -2.07 -4.05 -3.04
C GLY A 72 -3.53 -3.79 -3.42
N MET A 73 -4.37 -3.29 -2.51
CA MET A 73 -5.73 -2.86 -2.86
C MET A 73 -5.75 -1.54 -3.62
N VAL A 74 -4.80 -0.63 -3.32
CA VAL A 74 -4.77 0.73 -3.87
C VAL A 74 -4.74 0.78 -5.40
N PRO A 75 -3.83 0.09 -6.12
CA PRO A 75 -3.75 0.22 -7.58
C PRO A 75 -5.04 -0.06 -8.35
N PRO A 76 -5.71 -1.22 -8.18
CA PRO A 76 -6.97 -1.50 -8.85
C PRO A 76 -8.10 -0.58 -8.37
N LEU A 77 -8.21 -0.27 -7.07
CA LEU A 77 -9.27 0.62 -6.56
C LEU A 77 -9.11 2.06 -7.07
N ALA A 78 -7.89 2.57 -7.11
CA ALA A 78 -7.60 3.91 -7.64
C ALA A 78 -8.00 4.01 -9.11
N ILE A 79 -7.68 2.99 -9.92
CA ILE A 79 -8.10 2.94 -11.33
C ILE A 79 -9.62 2.85 -11.47
N ALA A 80 -10.27 2.02 -10.66
CA ALA A 80 -11.73 1.89 -10.66
C ALA A 80 -12.41 3.22 -10.32
N LEU A 81 -11.88 3.94 -9.34
CA LEU A 81 -12.35 5.29 -8.98
C LEU A 81 -12.05 6.32 -10.08
N CYS A 82 -10.87 6.29 -10.68
CA CYS A 82 -10.52 7.22 -11.75
C CYS A 82 -11.39 7.01 -12.99
N THR A 83 -11.64 5.77 -13.39
CA THR A 83 -12.48 5.44 -14.56
C THR A 83 -13.95 5.80 -14.35
N THR A 84 -14.45 5.78 -13.11
CA THR A 84 -15.81 6.20 -12.77
C THR A 84 -15.97 7.71 -12.63
N LEU A 85 -15.01 8.40 -12.01
CA LEU A 85 -15.08 9.85 -11.76
C LEU A 85 -14.61 10.69 -12.97
N PHE A 86 -13.57 10.25 -13.66
CA PHE A 86 -12.93 11.00 -14.76
C PHE A 86 -13.14 10.32 -16.12
N LYS A 87 -14.37 9.93 -16.41
CA LYS A 87 -14.78 9.17 -17.62
C LYS A 87 -14.23 9.74 -18.93
N ASN A 88 -14.03 11.05 -19.01
CA ASN A 88 -13.53 11.75 -20.21
C ASN A 88 -12.03 11.52 -20.50
N ARG A 89 -11.28 10.95 -19.53
CA ARG A 89 -9.86 10.63 -19.66
C ARG A 89 -9.62 9.19 -20.11
N PHE A 90 -10.66 8.36 -20.18
CA PHE A 90 -10.56 6.92 -20.44
C PHE A 90 -11.39 6.50 -21.66
N THR A 91 -10.86 5.57 -22.43
CA THR A 91 -11.56 4.95 -23.57
C THR A 91 -12.80 4.17 -23.10
N PRO A 92 -13.76 3.89 -23.99
CA PRO A 92 -14.91 3.05 -23.64
C PRO A 92 -14.50 1.67 -23.10
N LYS A 93 -13.43 1.08 -23.65
CA LYS A 93 -12.89 -0.22 -23.24
C LYS A 93 -12.29 -0.16 -21.84
N GLU A 94 -11.47 0.86 -21.54
CA GLU A 94 -10.92 1.07 -20.19
C GLU A 94 -12.02 1.30 -19.16
N ARG A 95 -13.05 2.08 -19.48
CA ARG A 95 -14.18 2.28 -18.54
C ARG A 95 -14.92 0.97 -18.22
N GLN A 96 -15.07 0.09 -19.20
CA GLN A 96 -15.70 -1.22 -19.00
C GLN A 96 -14.83 -2.13 -18.13
N SER A 97 -13.51 -2.15 -18.38
CA SER A 97 -12.56 -2.91 -17.56
C SER A 97 -12.38 -2.32 -16.15
N GLY A 98 -12.51 -1.00 -15.98
CA GLY A 98 -12.34 -0.30 -14.70
C GLY A 98 -13.37 -0.72 -13.64
N ILE A 99 -14.57 -1.14 -14.04
CA ILE A 99 -15.59 -1.64 -13.11
C ILE A 99 -15.13 -2.95 -12.43
N VAL A 100 -14.45 -3.83 -13.18
CA VAL A 100 -13.92 -5.09 -12.66
C VAL A 100 -12.84 -4.83 -11.60
N ASN A 101 -12.10 -3.73 -11.73
CA ASN A 101 -11.06 -3.36 -10.79
C ASN A 101 -11.58 -3.03 -9.37
N TYR A 102 -12.88 -2.72 -9.19
CA TYR A 102 -13.45 -2.64 -7.83
C TYR A 102 -13.37 -3.98 -7.12
N VAL A 103 -13.77 -5.04 -7.80
CA VAL A 103 -13.77 -6.40 -7.23
C VAL A 103 -12.35 -6.87 -7.03
N LEU A 104 -11.49 -6.70 -8.05
CA LEU A 104 -10.09 -7.09 -7.95
C LEU A 104 -9.37 -6.38 -6.79
N GLY A 105 -9.61 -5.08 -6.62
CA GLY A 105 -9.03 -4.32 -5.53
C GLY A 105 -9.55 -4.71 -4.15
N LEU A 106 -10.85 -4.97 -4.01
CA LEU A 106 -11.40 -5.49 -2.76
C LEU A 106 -10.91 -6.91 -2.44
N SER A 107 -10.51 -7.68 -3.45
CA SER A 107 -9.93 -9.02 -3.33
C SER A 107 -8.40 -9.03 -3.26
N PHE A 108 -7.74 -7.88 -3.12
CA PHE A 108 -6.27 -7.78 -3.06
C PHE A 108 -5.55 -8.33 -4.30
N ILE A 109 -6.14 -8.12 -5.49
CA ILE A 109 -5.57 -8.51 -6.78
C ILE A 109 -5.10 -7.25 -7.51
N THR A 110 -3.78 -7.03 -7.51
CA THR A 110 -3.13 -5.85 -8.10
C THR A 110 -3.12 -5.82 -9.63
N GLU A 111 -3.26 -6.99 -10.26
CA GLU A 111 -3.04 -7.23 -11.69
C GLU A 111 -4.04 -6.49 -12.58
N GLY A 112 -5.22 -6.13 -12.03
CA GLY A 112 -6.20 -5.28 -12.73
C GLY A 112 -5.64 -3.92 -13.15
N ALA A 113 -4.53 -3.49 -12.55
CA ALA A 113 -3.85 -2.24 -12.88
C ALA A 113 -2.84 -2.36 -14.05
N ILE A 114 -2.38 -3.57 -14.40
CA ILE A 114 -1.33 -3.78 -15.42
C ILE A 114 -1.67 -3.12 -16.77
N PRO A 115 -2.89 -3.27 -17.34
CA PRO A 115 -3.20 -2.67 -18.64
C PRO A 115 -3.11 -1.14 -18.64
N TYR A 116 -3.39 -0.50 -17.51
CA TYR A 116 -3.36 0.96 -17.35
C TYR A 116 -1.92 1.45 -17.15
N ALA A 117 -1.15 0.75 -16.32
CA ALA A 117 0.27 1.02 -16.15
C ALA A 117 1.07 0.81 -17.44
N ALA A 118 0.69 -0.17 -18.27
CA ALA A 118 1.29 -0.37 -19.58
C ALA A 118 0.96 0.74 -20.59
N SER A 119 -0.24 1.33 -20.46
CA SER A 119 -0.71 2.40 -21.35
C SER A 119 -0.12 3.77 -20.98
N ASP A 120 0.06 4.04 -19.68
CA ASP A 120 0.63 5.28 -19.17
C ASP A 120 1.53 5.03 -17.93
N PRO A 121 2.73 4.48 -18.13
CA PRO A 121 3.60 4.06 -17.02
C PRO A 121 4.12 5.25 -16.20
N LEU A 122 4.36 6.39 -16.84
CA LEU A 122 4.96 7.57 -16.21
C LEU A 122 4.02 8.24 -15.21
N HIS A 123 2.71 8.17 -15.41
CA HIS A 123 1.75 8.73 -14.46
C HIS A 123 1.21 7.67 -13.50
N VAL A 124 0.97 6.44 -13.97
CA VAL A 124 0.35 5.40 -13.14
C VAL A 124 1.32 4.86 -12.10
N LEU A 125 2.55 4.47 -12.47
CA LEU A 125 3.45 3.82 -11.50
C LEU A 125 3.85 4.74 -10.33
N PRO A 126 4.26 6.01 -10.56
CA PRO A 126 4.61 6.89 -9.45
C PRO A 126 3.41 7.27 -8.59
N SER A 127 2.22 7.45 -9.18
CA SER A 127 1.03 7.79 -8.40
C SER A 127 0.56 6.64 -7.51
N MET A 128 0.66 5.39 -7.99
CA MET A 128 0.35 4.22 -7.18
C MET A 128 1.39 3.98 -6.09
N ALA A 129 2.68 4.11 -6.40
CA ALA A 129 3.74 3.91 -5.41
C ALA A 129 3.71 4.96 -4.28
N ILE A 130 3.35 6.21 -4.58
CA ILE A 130 3.25 7.29 -3.59
C ILE A 130 1.90 7.27 -2.87
N GLY A 131 0.83 6.83 -3.54
CA GLY A 131 -0.52 6.78 -2.98
C GLY A 131 -0.79 5.59 -2.06
N SER A 132 0.05 4.55 -2.13
CA SER A 132 0.00 3.33 -1.31
C SER A 132 0.75 3.48 -0.01
#